data_AF-A0A1E9W047-F1
#
_entry.id   AF-A0A1E9W047-F1
#
_cell.length_a   1.000
_cell.length_b   1.000
_cell.length_c   1.000
_cell.angle_alpha   90.00
_cell.angle_beta   90.00
_cell.angle_gamma   90.00
#
_symmetry.space_group_name_H-M   'P 1'
#
loop_
_entity.id
_entity.type
_entity.pdbx_description
1 polymer ?
#
loop_
_entity_poly.entity_id
_entity_poly.type
_entity_poly.pdbx_seq_one_letter_code
_entity_poly.pdbx_strand_id
1 'polypeptide(L)'
;MNEYLNEVVDHLQEIPEDDRFDLIQYYEEYFLDSGKTLDQIIDEYGTPKQFALKLKISYFSEEEQAENELVKNPKRQIRLVWLIIIGLFASPVLIPLALGFILVIGGLLVALLALIFSIYVLCISILGVGLFMIISGISVFGQSILSGLFFIGVGLFATGSAVFISPLLLKGTKGLFYVMMNFVKWMGRRFITKRDLHSAGV
;
A
#
# COMPACT_ATOMS: atom_id res chain seq x y z
N MET A 1 -26.68 19.96 44.31
CA MET A 1 -25.85 20.49 43.21
C MET A 1 -25.25 19.36 42.39
N ASN A 2 -24.39 18.53 42.98
CA ASN A 2 -23.69 17.45 42.27
C ASN A 2 -24.65 16.43 41.63
N GLU A 3 -25.79 16.16 42.27
CA GLU A 3 -26.83 15.28 41.71
C GLU A 3 -27.48 15.86 40.43
N TYR A 4 -27.71 17.17 40.37
CA TYR A 4 -28.26 17.84 39.19
C TYR A 4 -27.28 17.79 38.01
N LEU A 5 -26.01 18.11 38.25
CA LEU A 5 -24.98 18.08 37.21
C LEU A 5 -24.66 16.66 36.73
N ASN A 6 -24.69 15.67 37.62
CA ASN A 6 -24.54 14.26 37.23
C ASN A 6 -25.66 13.80 36.29
N GLU A 7 -26.89 14.26 36.50
CA GLU A 7 -28.02 13.93 35.63
C GLU A 7 -27.93 14.68 34.27
N VAL A 8 -27.31 15.88 34.25
CA VAL A 8 -26.96 16.59 33.00
C VAL A 8 -25.91 15.82 32.21
N VAL A 9 -24.87 15.29 32.86
CA VAL A 9 -23.81 14.47 32.23
C VAL A 9 -24.40 13.26 31.51
N ASP A 10 -25.35 12.56 32.14
CA ASP A 10 -26.01 11.38 31.54
C ASP A 10 -26.77 11.73 30.25
N HIS A 11 -27.27 12.96 30.14
CA HIS A 11 -27.95 13.45 28.94
C HIS A 11 -27.02 14.08 27.88
N LEU A 12 -25.70 14.17 28.15
CA LEU A 12 -24.68 14.74 27.25
C LEU A 12 -23.78 13.68 26.59
N GLN A 13 -24.18 12.40 26.59
CA GLN A 13 -23.38 11.30 26.02
C GLN A 13 -23.02 11.46 24.53
N GLU A 14 -23.73 12.32 23.80
CA GLU A 14 -23.48 12.58 22.38
C GLU A 14 -22.32 13.56 22.12
N ILE A 15 -21.87 14.29 23.14
CA ILE A 15 -20.68 15.16 23.09
C ILE A 15 -19.44 14.28 23.42
N PRO A 16 -18.26 14.51 22.81
CA PRO A 16 -17.02 13.85 23.21
C PRO A 16 -16.76 13.93 24.73
N GLU A 17 -16.15 12.89 25.31
CA GLU A 17 -15.92 12.81 26.76
C GLU A 17 -15.13 14.00 27.30
N ASP A 18 -14.07 14.40 26.59
CA ASP A 18 -13.20 15.52 26.98
C ASP A 18 -13.99 16.85 27.02
N ASP A 19 -14.76 17.14 25.96
CA ASP A 19 -15.56 18.37 25.87
C ASP A 19 -16.73 18.38 26.87
N ARG A 20 -17.35 17.23 27.13
CA ARG A 20 -18.40 17.10 28.16
C ARG A 20 -17.83 17.37 29.56
N PHE A 21 -16.63 16.88 29.87
CA PHE A 21 -15.98 17.10 31.16
C PHE A 21 -15.70 18.60 31.36
N ASP A 22 -15.11 19.25 30.36
CA ASP A 22 -14.77 20.68 30.41
C ASP A 22 -16.03 21.55 30.55
N LEU A 23 -17.10 21.24 29.80
CA LEU A 23 -18.38 21.94 29.88
C LEU A 23 -18.99 21.84 31.28
N ILE A 24 -19.04 20.63 31.85
CA ILE A 24 -19.64 20.41 33.16
C ILE A 24 -18.82 21.07 34.26
N GLN A 25 -17.49 20.99 34.18
CA GLN A 25 -16.59 21.64 35.12
C GLN A 25 -16.76 23.16 35.12
N TYR A 26 -16.91 23.78 33.95
CA TYR A 26 -17.16 25.21 33.82
C TYR A 26 -18.46 25.64 34.52
N TYR A 27 -19.55 24.91 34.30
CA TYR A 27 -20.84 25.24 34.94
C TYR A 27 -20.87 24.87 36.42
N GLU A 28 -20.12 23.85 36.86
CA GLU A 28 -19.93 23.53 38.26
C GLU A 28 -19.27 24.70 39.01
N GLU A 29 -18.15 25.21 38.51
CA GLU A 29 -17.47 26.37 39.08
C GLU A 29 -18.37 27.61 39.09
N TYR A 30 -19.07 27.87 37.98
CA TYR A 30 -20.01 28.98 37.89
C TYR A 30 -21.16 28.90 38.91
N PHE A 31 -21.75 27.72 39.10
CA PHE A 31 -22.83 27.53 40.08
C PHE A 31 -22.32 27.67 41.51
N LEU A 32 -21.12 27.18 41.82
CA LEU A 32 -20.49 27.34 43.13
C LEU A 32 -20.18 28.82 43.44
N ASP A 33 -19.60 29.55 42.48
CA ASP A 33 -19.24 30.96 42.64
C ASP A 33 -20.46 31.88 42.70
N SER A 34 -21.54 31.51 42.00
CA SER A 34 -22.79 32.29 42.01
C SER A 34 -23.51 32.28 43.37
N GLY A 35 -23.19 31.33 44.25
CA GLY A 35 -23.84 31.16 45.55
C GLY A 35 -25.35 30.85 45.46
N LYS A 36 -25.86 30.49 44.28
CA LYS A 36 -27.27 30.19 44.05
C LYS A 36 -27.66 28.86 44.67
N THR A 37 -28.87 28.78 45.20
CA THR A 37 -29.43 27.50 45.66
C THR A 37 -29.85 26.66 44.47
N LEU A 38 -30.01 25.35 44.68
CA LEU A 38 -30.42 24.42 43.63
C LEU A 38 -31.74 24.84 42.97
N ASP A 39 -32.70 25.33 43.76
CA ASP A 39 -34.00 25.77 43.26
C ASP A 39 -33.88 26.98 42.32
N GLN A 40 -32.96 27.90 42.60
CA GLN A 40 -32.69 29.07 41.75
C GLN A 40 -32.04 28.66 40.41
N ILE A 41 -31.20 27.63 40.42
CA ILE A 41 -30.59 27.09 39.19
C ILE A 41 -31.63 26.35 38.35
N ILE A 42 -32.53 25.60 38.97
CA ILE A 42 -33.63 24.92 38.27
C ILE A 42 -34.58 25.96 37.65
N ASP A 43 -34.86 27.06 38.34
CA ASP A 43 -35.69 28.16 37.81
C ASP A 43 -35.04 28.85 36.60
N GLU A 44 -33.72 29.05 36.63
CA GLU A 44 -32.98 29.77 35.59
C GLU A 44 -32.61 28.89 34.38
N TYR A 45 -32.09 27.68 34.62
CA TYR A 45 -31.55 26.80 33.58
C TYR A 45 -32.56 25.72 33.15
N GLY A 46 -33.52 25.39 34.01
CA GLY A 46 -34.55 24.37 33.79
C GLY A 46 -34.19 23.03 34.43
N THR A 47 -34.92 21.98 34.04
CA THR A 47 -34.61 20.62 34.49
C THR A 47 -33.28 20.13 33.90
N PRO A 48 -32.60 19.14 34.52
CA PRO A 48 -31.32 18.59 34.01
C PRO A 48 -31.36 18.23 32.53
N LYS A 49 -32.46 17.61 32.09
CA LYS A 49 -32.70 17.26 30.69
C LYS A 49 -32.84 18.48 29.77
N GLN A 50 -33.50 19.54 30.22
CA GLN A 50 -33.65 20.77 29.43
C GLN A 50 -32.32 21.51 29.31
N PHE A 51 -31.54 21.56 30.38
CA PHE A 51 -30.23 22.19 30.38
C PHE A 51 -29.23 21.43 29.49
N ALA A 52 -29.17 20.09 29.62
CA ALA A 52 -28.37 19.24 28.74
C ALA A 52 -28.72 19.44 27.25
N LEU A 53 -30.02 19.54 26.92
CA LEU A 53 -30.46 19.80 25.56
C LEU A 53 -30.00 21.16 25.04
N LYS A 54 -30.07 22.22 25.87
CA LYS A 54 -29.57 23.56 25.50
C LYS A 54 -28.07 23.54 25.23
N LEU A 55 -27.28 22.91 26.10
CA LEU A 55 -25.83 22.77 25.97
C LEU A 55 -25.46 22.01 24.69
N LYS A 56 -26.20 20.94 24.40
CA LYS A 56 -26.02 20.15 23.20
C LYS A 56 -26.25 21.00 21.94
N ILE A 57 -27.33 21.77 21.92
CA ILE A 57 -27.66 22.65 20.78
C ILE A 57 -26.56 23.70 20.59
N SER A 58 -26.09 24.34 21.66
CA SER A 58 -25.02 25.35 21.56
C SER A 58 -23.72 24.74 21.03
N TYR A 59 -23.29 23.60 21.58
CA TYR A 59 -22.06 22.91 21.18
C TYR A 59 -22.06 22.56 19.69
N PHE A 60 -23.09 21.87 19.20
CA PHE A 60 -23.16 21.50 17.78
C PHE A 60 -23.36 22.71 16.85
N SER A 61 -24.05 23.76 17.31
CA SER A 61 -24.21 24.98 16.51
C SER A 61 -22.90 25.76 16.36
N GLU A 62 -22.04 25.75 17.39
CA GLU A 62 -20.72 26.36 17.34
C GLU A 62 -19.77 25.55 16.44
N GLU A 63 -19.83 24.21 16.48
CA GLU A 63 -19.10 23.34 15.55
C GLU A 63 -19.53 23.58 14.09
N GLU A 64 -20.84 23.59 13.80
CA GLU A 64 -21.34 23.84 12.44
C GLU A 64 -20.97 25.24 11.93
N GLN A 65 -20.95 26.25 12.82
CA GLN A 65 -20.53 27.60 12.47
C GLN A 65 -19.02 27.69 12.22
N ALA A 66 -18.21 27.06 13.07
CA ALA A 66 -16.77 26.97 12.87
C ALA A 66 -16.44 26.27 11.55
N GLU A 67 -17.14 25.18 11.22
CA GLU A 67 -16.97 24.49 9.94
C GLU A 67 -17.40 25.37 8.75
N ASN A 68 -18.53 26.08 8.84
CA ASN A 68 -18.99 27.01 7.80
C ASN A 68 -18.05 28.23 7.62
N GLU A 69 -17.45 28.73 8.69
CA GLU A 69 -16.44 29.80 8.67
C GLU A 69 -15.16 29.34 7.96
N LEU A 70 -14.76 28.07 8.14
CA LEU A 70 -13.64 27.46 7.41
C LEU A 70 -13.91 27.39 5.89
N VAL A 71 -15.17 27.22 5.48
CA VAL A 71 -15.61 27.21 4.08
C VAL A 71 -15.72 28.61 3.48
N LYS A 72 -16.05 29.63 4.28
CA LYS A 72 -16.23 31.02 3.81
C LYS A 72 -14.95 31.77 3.43
N ASN A 73 -13.75 31.21 3.63
CA ASN A 73 -12.51 31.87 3.24
C ASN A 73 -12.28 31.77 1.71
N PRO A 74 -12.50 32.85 0.92
CA PRO A 74 -12.53 32.76 -0.54
C PRO A 74 -11.17 32.33 -1.13
N LYS A 75 -10.06 32.72 -0.49
CA LYS A 75 -8.71 32.30 -0.91
C LYS A 75 -8.47 30.80 -0.75
N ARG A 76 -9.07 30.15 0.26
CA ARG A 76 -8.93 28.70 0.49
C ARG A 76 -9.92 27.91 -0.35
N GLN A 77 -11.13 28.45 -0.53
CA GLN A 77 -12.13 27.89 -1.47
C GLN A 77 -11.59 27.87 -2.90
N ILE A 78 -10.95 28.94 -3.38
CA ILE A 78 -10.31 28.98 -4.70
C ILE A 78 -9.17 27.95 -4.80
N ARG A 79 -8.36 27.78 -3.74
CA ARG A 79 -7.33 26.73 -3.70
C ARG A 79 -7.92 25.32 -3.76
N LEU A 80 -9.02 25.07 -3.07
CA LEU A 80 -9.72 23.78 -3.10
C LEU A 80 -10.34 23.52 -4.47
N VAL A 81 -11.02 24.51 -5.07
CA VAL A 81 -11.55 24.41 -6.44
C VAL A 81 -10.42 24.17 -7.45
N TRP A 82 -9.29 24.84 -7.29
CA TRP A 82 -8.11 24.64 -8.13
C TRP A 82 -7.52 23.23 -7.96
N LEU A 83 -7.43 22.72 -6.74
CA LEU A 83 -7.00 21.34 -6.45
C LEU A 83 -7.96 20.30 -7.05
N ILE A 84 -9.27 20.54 -7.01
CA ILE A 84 -10.27 19.66 -7.62
C ILE A 84 -10.12 19.63 -9.15
N ILE A 85 -9.89 20.79 -9.78
CA ILE A 85 -9.64 20.87 -11.24
C ILE A 85 -8.35 20.13 -11.61
N ILE A 86 -7.27 20.31 -10.83
CA ILE A 86 -6.00 19.60 -11.03
C ILE A 86 -6.21 18.09 -10.82
N GLY A 87 -6.98 17.68 -9.81
CA GLY A 87 -7.31 16.28 -9.56
C GLY A 87 -8.16 15.65 -10.67
N LEU A 88 -9.12 16.40 -11.21
CA LEU A 88 -9.98 15.95 -12.31
C LEU A 88 -9.20 15.77 -13.62
N PHE A 89 -8.22 16.63 -13.89
CA PHE A 89 -7.32 16.49 -15.03
C PHE A 89 -6.22 15.45 -14.82
N ALA A 90 -5.77 15.27 -13.58
CA ALA A 90 -4.80 14.23 -13.22
C ALA A 90 -5.44 12.83 -13.24
N SER A 91 -6.71 12.69 -12.89
CA SER A 91 -7.46 11.41 -12.87
C SER A 91 -7.41 10.61 -14.20
N PRO A 92 -7.69 11.19 -15.38
CA PRO A 92 -7.60 10.48 -16.65
C PRO A 92 -6.16 10.19 -17.08
N VAL A 93 -5.16 10.86 -16.49
CA VAL A 93 -3.73 10.58 -16.73
C VAL A 93 -3.23 9.48 -15.78
N LEU A 94 -3.75 9.42 -14.56
CA LEU A 94 -3.31 8.49 -13.53
C LEU A 94 -3.64 7.03 -13.88
N ILE A 95 -4.83 6.79 -14.44
CA ILE A 95 -5.28 5.45 -14.86
C ILE A 95 -4.36 4.85 -15.94
N PRO A 96 -4.13 5.49 -17.10
CA PRO A 96 -3.24 4.96 -18.12
C PRO A 96 -1.78 4.92 -17.65
N LEU A 97 -1.35 5.87 -16.81
CA LEU A 97 0.01 5.86 -16.26
C LEU A 97 0.24 4.65 -15.33
N ALA A 98 -0.72 4.33 -14.45
CA ALA A 98 -0.62 3.17 -13.58
C ALA A 98 -0.62 1.87 -14.39
N LEU A 99 -1.49 1.77 -15.39
CA LEU A 99 -1.57 0.61 -16.28
C LEU A 99 -0.29 0.44 -17.10
N GLY A 100 0.27 1.53 -17.61
CA GLY A 100 1.56 1.55 -18.29
C GLY A 100 2.70 1.08 -17.39
N PHE A 101 2.73 1.52 -16.13
CA PHE A 101 3.74 1.06 -15.16
C PHE A 101 3.64 -0.45 -14.90
N ILE A 102 2.42 -0.97 -14.75
CA ILE A 102 2.17 -2.41 -14.63
C ILE A 102 2.70 -3.17 -15.85
N LEU A 103 2.42 -2.67 -17.06
CA LEU A 103 2.84 -3.31 -18.30
C LEU A 103 4.36 -3.29 -18.48
N VAL A 104 5.03 -2.18 -18.12
CA VAL A 104 6.49 -2.08 -18.18
C VAL A 104 7.14 -3.08 -17.22
N ILE A 105 6.64 -3.16 -15.97
CA ILE A 105 7.15 -4.10 -14.97
C ILE A 105 6.88 -5.55 -15.40
N GLY A 106 5.66 -5.84 -15.86
CA GLY A 106 5.28 -7.16 -16.35
C GLY A 106 6.09 -7.57 -17.59
N GLY A 107 6.26 -6.66 -18.54
CA GLY A 107 7.06 -6.85 -19.75
C GLY A 107 8.53 -7.10 -19.42
N LEU A 108 9.10 -6.37 -18.46
CA LEU A 108 10.46 -6.60 -17.98
C LEU A 108 10.61 -8.00 -17.36
N LEU A 109 9.64 -8.46 -16.56
CA LEU A 109 9.64 -9.82 -16.01
C LEU A 109 9.57 -10.88 -17.11
N VAL A 110 8.68 -10.72 -18.09
CA VAL A 110 8.53 -11.65 -19.21
C VAL A 110 9.80 -11.68 -20.07
N ALA A 111 10.38 -10.51 -20.37
CA ALA A 111 11.63 -10.42 -21.13
C ALA A 111 12.78 -11.14 -20.41
N LEU A 112 12.86 -11.00 -19.09
CA LEU A 112 13.88 -11.65 -18.27
C LEU A 112 13.67 -13.18 -18.24
N LEU A 113 12.43 -13.65 -18.13
CA LEU A 113 12.10 -15.08 -18.28
C LEU A 113 12.45 -15.61 -19.68
N ALA A 114 12.14 -14.86 -20.74
CA ALA A 114 12.45 -15.24 -22.11
C ALA A 114 13.96 -15.32 -22.35
N LEU A 115 14.74 -14.40 -21.78
CA LEU A 115 16.20 -14.41 -21.86
C LEU A 115 16.79 -15.66 -21.22
N ILE A 116 16.28 -16.05 -20.04
CA ILE A 116 16.66 -17.30 -19.39
C ILE A 116 16.32 -18.48 -20.30
N PHE A 117 15.08 -18.56 -20.78
CA PHE A 117 14.62 -19.66 -21.61
C PHE A 117 15.45 -19.79 -22.89
N SER A 118 15.77 -18.67 -23.55
CA SER A 118 16.65 -18.63 -24.72
C SER A 118 18.03 -19.22 -24.43
N ILE A 119 18.60 -18.91 -23.26
CA ILE A 119 19.89 -19.45 -22.83
C ILE A 119 19.84 -20.97 -22.58
N TYR A 120 18.73 -21.48 -22.02
CA TYR A 120 18.53 -22.93 -21.87
C TYR A 120 18.42 -23.62 -23.23
N VAL A 121 17.64 -23.06 -24.15
CA VAL A 121 17.47 -23.60 -25.50
C VAL A 121 18.82 -23.62 -26.24
N LEU A 122 19.58 -22.53 -26.18
CA LEU A 122 20.93 -22.46 -26.76
C LEU A 122 21.84 -23.58 -26.22
N CYS A 123 21.82 -23.81 -24.91
CA CYS A 123 22.64 -24.85 -24.29
C CYS A 123 22.25 -26.25 -24.80
N ILE A 124 20.96 -26.55 -24.88
CA ILE A 124 20.44 -27.82 -25.39
C ILE A 124 20.78 -27.99 -26.89
N SER A 125 20.65 -26.92 -27.68
CA SER A 125 21.00 -26.93 -29.10
C SER A 125 22.50 -27.17 -29.32
N ILE A 126 23.37 -26.55 -28.53
CA ILE A 126 24.83 -26.77 -28.62
C ILE A 126 25.18 -28.22 -28.28
N LEU A 127 24.52 -28.82 -27.28
CA LEU A 127 24.70 -30.25 -26.97
C LEU A 127 24.27 -31.14 -28.14
N GLY A 128 23.12 -30.86 -28.75
CA GLY A 128 22.62 -31.61 -29.91
C GLY A 128 23.54 -31.50 -31.13
N VAL A 129 23.96 -30.28 -31.48
CA VAL A 129 24.87 -30.01 -32.60
C VAL A 129 26.26 -30.60 -32.34
N GLY A 130 26.77 -30.51 -31.10
CA GLY A 130 28.05 -31.08 -30.73
C GLY A 130 28.07 -32.62 -30.86
N LEU A 131 26.98 -33.29 -30.46
CA LEU A 131 26.84 -34.74 -30.64
C LEU A 131 26.78 -35.11 -32.14
N PHE A 132 26.03 -34.34 -32.93
CA PHE A 132 25.90 -34.54 -34.36
C PHE A 132 27.24 -34.32 -35.10
N MET A 133 28.03 -33.34 -34.67
CA MET A 133 29.38 -33.07 -35.16
C MET A 133 30.35 -34.22 -34.88
N ILE A 134 30.27 -34.86 -33.71
CA ILE A 134 31.12 -36.03 -33.39
C ILE A 134 30.78 -37.21 -34.32
N ILE A 135 29.49 -37.48 -34.54
CA ILE A 135 29.03 -38.56 -35.44
C ILE A 135 29.44 -38.27 -36.89
N SER A 136 29.25 -37.03 -37.35
CA SER A 136 29.63 -36.59 -38.70
C SER A 136 31.15 -36.62 -38.89
N GLY A 137 31.93 -36.29 -37.85
CA GLY A 137 33.39 -36.35 -37.87
C GLY A 137 33.93 -37.75 -38.13
N ILE A 138 33.28 -38.79 -37.59
CA ILE A 138 33.63 -40.19 -37.85
C ILE A 138 33.37 -40.57 -39.32
N SER A 139 32.34 -40.04 -39.94
CA SER A 139 32.04 -40.30 -41.36
C SER A 139 33.07 -39.69 -42.31
N VAL A 140 33.67 -38.54 -41.94
CA VAL A 140 34.64 -37.80 -42.77
C VAL A 140 36.07 -38.38 -42.71
N PHE A 141 36.32 -39.38 -41.84
CA PHE A 141 37.61 -40.07 -41.77
C PHE A 141 38.04 -40.71 -43.10
N GLY A 142 37.09 -41.08 -43.96
CA GLY A 142 37.38 -41.64 -45.28
C GLY A 142 37.97 -40.64 -46.29
N GLN A 143 37.86 -39.32 -46.04
CA GLN A 143 38.38 -38.29 -46.94
C GLN A 143 39.65 -37.62 -46.42
N SER A 144 39.70 -37.28 -45.13
CA SER A 144 40.87 -36.65 -44.52
C SER A 144 40.87 -36.84 -43.00
N ILE A 145 41.86 -37.57 -42.49
CA ILE A 145 42.04 -37.87 -41.06
C ILE A 145 42.14 -36.59 -40.22
N LEU A 146 42.83 -35.57 -40.73
CA LEU A 146 43.03 -34.30 -40.02
C LEU A 146 41.70 -33.54 -39.83
N SER A 147 40.84 -33.52 -40.84
CA SER A 147 39.52 -32.87 -40.79
C SER A 147 38.59 -33.59 -39.80
N GLY A 148 38.58 -34.93 -39.83
CA GLY A 148 37.80 -35.74 -38.87
C GLY A 148 38.21 -35.46 -37.41
N LEU A 149 39.51 -35.38 -37.14
CA LEU A 149 40.02 -35.06 -35.80
C LEU A 149 39.64 -33.63 -35.36
N PHE A 150 39.64 -32.67 -36.29
CA PHE A 150 39.27 -31.28 -36.02
C PHE A 150 37.77 -31.15 -35.67
N PHE A 151 36.89 -31.81 -36.43
CA PHE A 151 35.44 -31.80 -36.15
C PHE A 151 35.08 -32.49 -34.84
N ILE A 152 35.73 -33.61 -34.53
CA ILE A 152 35.55 -34.30 -33.25
C ILE A 152 36.06 -33.43 -32.10
N GLY A 153 37.23 -32.80 -32.24
CA GLY A 153 37.80 -31.90 -31.22
C GLY A 153 36.91 -30.70 -30.93
N VAL A 154 36.40 -30.02 -31.96
CA VAL A 154 35.47 -28.89 -31.81
C VAL A 154 34.14 -29.35 -31.21
N GLY A 155 33.62 -30.49 -31.65
CA GLY A 155 32.39 -31.09 -31.09
C GLY A 155 32.52 -31.40 -29.60
N LEU A 156 33.64 -31.99 -29.18
CA LEU A 156 33.93 -32.32 -27.77
C LEU A 156 34.13 -31.06 -26.91
N PHE A 157 34.81 -30.05 -27.46
CA PHE A 157 35.02 -28.79 -26.75
C PHE A 157 33.71 -28.02 -26.57
N ALA A 158 32.86 -27.99 -27.59
CA ALA A 158 31.54 -27.35 -27.53
C ALA A 158 30.60 -28.05 -26.55
N THR A 159 30.53 -29.39 -26.58
CA THR A 159 29.74 -30.16 -25.60
C THR A 159 30.29 -30.05 -24.18
N GLY A 160 31.62 -30.11 -24.01
CA GLY A 160 32.27 -29.93 -22.71
C GLY A 160 32.01 -28.55 -22.09
N SER A 161 32.09 -27.49 -22.90
CA SER A 161 31.75 -26.13 -22.47
C SER A 161 30.28 -26.01 -22.04
N ALA A 162 29.36 -26.55 -22.83
CA ALA A 162 27.93 -26.53 -22.52
C ALA A 162 27.59 -27.28 -21.21
N VAL A 163 28.20 -28.46 -20.96
CA VAL A 163 28.00 -29.22 -19.71
C VAL A 163 28.54 -28.47 -18.50
N PHE A 164 29.68 -27.79 -18.63
CA PHE A 164 30.28 -27.01 -17.53
C PHE A 164 29.43 -25.79 -17.16
N ILE A 165 28.78 -25.17 -18.15
CA ILE A 165 27.90 -23.99 -17.98
C ILE A 165 26.52 -24.40 -17.43
N SER A 166 26.09 -25.64 -17.66
CA SER A 166 24.79 -26.16 -17.23
C SER A 166 24.50 -26.04 -15.71
N PRO A 167 25.39 -26.45 -14.78
CA PRO A 167 25.15 -26.25 -13.34
C PRO A 167 25.23 -24.77 -12.90
N LEU A 168 25.96 -23.93 -13.64
CA LEU A 168 26.06 -22.49 -13.38
C LEU A 168 24.74 -21.78 -13.72
N LEU A 169 24.11 -22.19 -14.83
CA LEU A 169 22.78 -21.71 -15.25
C LEU A 169 21.68 -22.10 -14.25
N LEU A 170 21.71 -23.32 -13.72
CA LEU A 170 20.74 -23.79 -12.73
C LEU A 170 20.84 -23.05 -11.38
N LYS A 171 22.07 -22.74 -10.94
CA LYS A 171 22.27 -21.89 -9.75
C LYS A 171 21.82 -20.46 -10.02
N GLY A 172 22.11 -19.93 -11.21
CA GLY A 172 21.67 -18.61 -11.66
C GLY A 172 20.14 -18.47 -11.66
N THR A 173 19.40 -19.44 -12.22
CA THR A 173 17.93 -19.37 -12.24
C THR A 173 17.32 -19.53 -10.86
N LYS A 174 17.85 -20.41 -10.00
CA LYS A 174 17.40 -20.52 -8.60
C LYS A 174 17.63 -19.21 -7.83
N GLY A 175 18.80 -18.59 -8.00
CA GLY A 175 19.12 -17.31 -7.39
C GLY A 175 18.21 -16.19 -7.87
N LEU A 176 17.95 -16.12 -9.18
CA LEU A 176 17.05 -15.14 -9.75
C LEU A 176 15.59 -15.37 -9.31
N PHE A 177 15.11 -16.60 -9.28
CA PHE A 177 13.76 -16.93 -8.80
C PHE A 177 13.61 -16.57 -7.31
N TYR A 178 14.67 -16.76 -6.51
CA TYR A 178 14.72 -16.30 -5.12
C TYR A 178 14.65 -14.78 -5.01
N VAL A 179 15.43 -14.05 -5.82
CA VAL A 179 15.38 -12.57 -5.88
C VAL A 179 13.98 -12.09 -6.29
N MET A 180 13.36 -12.72 -7.29
CA MET A 180 12.01 -12.39 -7.75
C MET A 180 10.96 -12.63 -6.67
N MET A 181 11.00 -13.79 -6.01
CA MET A 181 10.10 -14.12 -4.89
C MET A 181 10.29 -13.15 -3.72
N ASN A 182 11.53 -12.78 -3.41
CA ASN A 182 11.82 -11.83 -2.35
C ASN A 182 11.35 -10.41 -2.71
N PHE A 183 11.48 -10.00 -3.97
CA PHE A 183 10.97 -8.72 -4.46
C PHE A 183 9.44 -8.66 -4.43
N VAL A 184 8.75 -9.72 -4.85
CA VAL A 184 7.28 -9.83 -4.75
C VAL A 184 6.82 -9.78 -3.29
N LYS A 185 7.48 -10.52 -2.38
CA LYS A 185 7.18 -10.46 -0.94
C LYS A 185 7.49 -9.09 -0.32
N TRP A 186 8.52 -8.42 -0.80
CA TRP A 186 8.89 -7.07 -0.35
C TRP A 186 7.88 -6.02 -0.84
N MET A 187 7.48 -6.07 -2.11
CA MET A 187 6.43 -5.22 -2.66
C MET A 187 5.07 -5.47 -1.99
N GLY A 188 4.69 -6.73 -1.78
CA GLY A 188 3.46 -7.10 -1.07
C GLY A 188 3.42 -6.53 0.34
N ARG A 189 4.53 -6.61 1.09
CA ARG A 189 4.64 -5.99 2.43
C ARG A 189 4.53 -4.46 2.40
N ARG A 190 4.99 -3.81 1.33
CA ARG A 190 4.93 -2.34 1.21
C ARG A 190 3.52 -1.80 0.90
N PHE A 191 2.64 -2.62 0.33
CA PHE A 191 1.28 -2.22 -0.04
C PHE A 191 0.18 -2.87 0.83
N ILE A 192 0.43 -3.99 1.51
CA ILE A 192 -0.62 -4.82 2.18
C ILE A 192 -0.54 -4.80 3.71
N THR A 193 0.07 -3.78 4.35
CA THR A 193 -0.06 -3.64 5.81
C THR A 193 -0.30 -2.20 6.21
N LYS A 194 -1.58 -1.81 6.19
CA LYS A 194 -2.29 -1.07 7.26
C LYS A 194 -3.79 -1.04 6.94
N ARG A 195 -4.53 -2.10 7.31
CA ARG A 195 -5.96 -2.02 7.64
C ARG A 195 -6.25 -2.99 8.80
N ASP A 196 -6.35 -2.37 9.97
CA ASP A 196 -7.18 -2.67 11.15
C ASP A 196 -7.16 -4.05 11.83
N LEU A 197 -7.11 -4.01 13.16
CA LEU A 197 -8.15 -4.54 14.06
C LEU A 197 -7.77 -4.30 15.53
N HIS A 198 -8.19 -3.15 16.07
CA HIS A 198 -8.36 -2.98 17.53
C HIS A 198 -9.76 -3.52 17.86
N SER A 199 -9.84 -4.83 18.12
CA SER A 199 -11.04 -5.48 18.65
C SER A 199 -10.63 -6.75 19.37
N ALA A 200 -10.18 -6.61 20.61
CA ALA A 200 -10.16 -7.67 21.61
C ALA A 200 -10.01 -7.03 22.99
N GLY A 201 -11.12 -6.47 23.48
CA GLY A 201 -11.27 -5.98 24.85
C GLY A 201 -12.71 -6.22 25.27
N VAL A 202 -13.02 -7.50 25.53
CA VAL A 202 -14.13 -7.93 26.39
C VAL A 202 -13.49 -8.58 27.59
#